data_AF-V7I7K9-F1
#
_entry.id   AF-V7I7K9-F1
#
_cell.length_a   1.000
_cell.length_b   1.000
_cell.length_c   1.000
_cell.angle_alpha   90.00
_cell.angle_beta   90.00
_cell.angle_gamma   90.00
#
_symmetry.space_group_name_H-M   'P 1'
#
loop_
_entity.id
_entity.type
_entity.pdbx_description
1 polymer ?
#
loop_
_entity_poly.entity_id
_entity_poly.type
_entity_poly.pdbx_seq_one_letter_code
_entity_poly.pdbx_strand_id
1 'polypeptide(L)'
;MSRNFKTSQKSRINYIYYTSEGTKIVITPGENGVTEADIELLHTMDDTEVDEQRRYEYRVPAHLDAYKDGESEAADDRNKYLADDSVNPEALYITNEEEQEHQAYLDKLTAAMECLLPQQKELFKKVYLDKRTNTDIAAEEGVTEAAIRNRLKKIQEKLKKYFF
;
A
#
# COMPACT_ATOMS: atom_id res chain seq x y z
N MET A 1 -1.50 -34.86 8.24
CA MET A 1 -1.76 -33.40 8.24
C MET A 1 -0.39 -32.73 8.27
N SER A 2 -0.03 -31.96 7.24
CA SER A 2 1.23 -31.21 7.24
C SER A 2 1.14 -30.04 8.23
N ARG A 3 2.25 -29.69 8.86
CA ARG A 3 2.32 -28.55 9.78
C ARG A 3 2.41 -27.25 8.96
N ASN A 4 1.76 -26.18 9.41
CA ASN A 4 1.87 -24.86 8.76
C ASN A 4 3.16 -24.12 9.15
N PHE A 5 3.73 -24.46 10.31
CA PHE A 5 4.90 -23.79 10.87
C PHE A 5 5.90 -24.80 11.42
N LYS A 6 7.19 -24.43 11.30
CA LYS A 6 8.31 -25.15 11.92
C LYS A 6 8.18 -25.13 13.44
N THR A 7 8.50 -26.25 14.07
CA THR A 7 8.62 -26.34 15.52
C THR A 7 9.81 -25.51 16.00
N SER A 8 9.60 -24.66 17.01
CA SER A 8 10.66 -23.83 17.59
C SER A 8 11.76 -24.69 18.22
N GLN A 9 13.01 -24.22 18.23
CA GLN A 9 14.14 -25.00 18.78
C GLN A 9 13.95 -25.39 20.24
N LYS A 10 13.29 -24.54 21.05
CA LYS A 10 12.98 -24.81 22.46
C LYS A 10 11.96 -25.93 22.66
N SER A 11 11.11 -26.19 21.67
CA SER A 11 10.09 -27.23 21.69
C SER A 11 10.51 -28.53 20.99
N ARG A 12 11.77 -28.65 20.55
CA ARG A 12 12.29 -29.85 19.84
C ARG A 12 12.77 -30.98 20.75
N ILE A 13 12.66 -30.80 22.07
CA ILE A 13 13.07 -31.81 23.06
C ILE A 13 12.22 -33.09 22.92
N ASN A 14 10.93 -32.93 22.59
CA ASN A 14 10.01 -34.03 22.34
C ASN A 14 9.45 -33.90 20.93
N TYR A 15 8.97 -35.00 20.36
CA TYR A 15 8.21 -34.96 19.11
C TYR A 15 6.73 -35.26 19.38
N ILE A 16 5.84 -34.50 18.74
CA ILE A 16 4.39 -34.67 18.86
C ILE A 16 3.84 -35.16 17.53
N TYR A 17 3.41 -36.42 17.49
CA TYR A 17 2.75 -36.99 16.33
C TYR A 17 1.22 -36.90 16.48
N TYR A 18 0.54 -36.58 15.39
CA TYR A 18 -0.93 -36.60 15.32
C TYR A 18 -1.34 -37.70 14.33
N THR A 19 -2.06 -38.72 14.82
CA THR A 19 -2.57 -39.79 13.96
C THR A 19 -3.71 -39.28 13.06
N SER A 20 -4.07 -40.05 12.03
CA SER A 20 -5.22 -39.76 11.17
C SER A 20 -6.55 -39.67 11.93
N GLU A 21 -6.63 -40.25 13.13
CA GLU A 21 -7.78 -40.20 14.04
C GLU A 21 -7.77 -38.97 14.97
N GLY A 22 -6.76 -38.09 14.85
CA GLY A 22 -6.60 -36.89 15.66
C GLY A 22 -6.02 -37.14 17.06
N THR A 23 -5.62 -38.38 17.38
CA THR A 23 -4.98 -38.68 18.65
C THR A 23 -3.53 -38.18 18.68
N LYS A 24 -3.15 -37.58 19.80
CA LYS A 24 -1.83 -37.00 20.02
C LYS A 24 -0.94 -38.02 20.72
N ILE A 25 0.18 -38.37 20.09
CA ILE A 25 1.22 -39.22 20.66
C ILE A 25 2.44 -38.35 20.94
N VAL A 26 2.95 -38.37 22.17
CA VAL A 26 4.17 -37.66 22.57
C VAL A 26 5.31 -38.66 22.61
N ILE A 27 6.34 -38.38 21.83
CA ILE A 27 7.57 -39.17 21.76
C ILE A 27 8.64 -38.41 22.54
N THR A 28 9.13 -39.04 23.60
CA THR A 28 10.16 -38.52 24.51
C THR A 28 11.47 -39.30 24.28
N PRO A 29 12.64 -38.64 24.43
CA PRO A 29 13.92 -39.34 24.31
C PRO A 29 14.11 -40.31 25.48
N GLY A 30 14.57 -41.54 25.19
CA GLY A 30 14.87 -42.55 26.21
C GLY A 30 13.69 -43.45 26.63
N GLU A 31 12.45 -43.14 26.22
CA GLU A 31 11.33 -44.09 26.32
C GLU A 31 11.27 -44.97 25.07
N ASN A 32 11.01 -46.27 25.25
CA ASN A 32 10.81 -47.24 24.16
C ASN A 32 11.95 -47.35 23.14
N GLY A 33 13.20 -47.02 23.53
CA GLY A 33 14.38 -47.12 22.67
C GLY A 33 14.56 -45.96 21.69
N VAL A 34 13.79 -44.87 21.82
CA VAL A 34 13.92 -43.67 20.98
C VAL A 34 15.16 -42.88 21.39
N THR A 35 16.03 -42.59 20.42
CA THR A 35 17.23 -41.78 20.60
C THR A 35 16.97 -40.31 20.28
N GLU A 36 17.84 -39.42 20.77
CA GLU A 36 17.77 -37.99 20.44
C GLU A 36 17.89 -37.73 18.93
N ALA A 37 18.67 -38.56 18.22
CA ALA A 37 18.82 -38.50 16.77
C ALA A 37 17.51 -38.81 16.02
N ASP A 38 16.66 -39.67 16.57
CA ASP A 38 15.36 -39.99 15.97
C ASP A 38 14.40 -38.80 16.06
N ILE A 39 14.43 -38.06 17.17
CA ILE A 39 13.63 -36.86 17.37
C ILE A 39 14.11 -35.73 16.46
N GLU A 40 15.42 -35.57 16.32
CA GLU A 40 16.01 -34.60 15.39
C GLU A 40 15.59 -34.90 13.95
N LEU A 41 15.71 -36.17 13.52
CA LEU A 41 15.31 -36.61 12.19
C LEU A 41 13.84 -36.28 11.90
N LEU A 42 12.92 -36.58 12.82
CA LEU A 42 11.50 -36.27 12.65
C LEU A 42 11.22 -34.77 12.50
N HIS A 43 11.89 -33.91 13.27
CA HIS A 43 11.75 -32.46 13.09
C HIS A 43 12.37 -31.98 11.77
N THR A 44 13.45 -32.59 11.28
CA THR A 44 14.01 -32.24 9.97
C THR A 44 13.06 -32.57 8.82
N MET A 45 12.40 -33.74 8.87
CA MET A 45 11.39 -34.13 7.87
C MET A 45 10.23 -33.14 7.84
N ASP A 46 9.67 -32.80 9.01
CA ASP A 46 8.59 -31.81 9.10
C ASP A 46 9.03 -30.42 8.59
N ASP A 47 10.26 -29.99 8.90
CA ASP A 47 10.79 -28.72 8.41
C ASP A 47 10.92 -28.72 6.88
N THR A 48 11.32 -29.84 6.27
CA THR A 48 11.42 -29.97 4.81
C THR A 48 10.05 -29.91 4.15
N GLU A 49 9.04 -30.58 4.70
CA GLU A 49 7.66 -30.53 4.19
C GLU A 49 7.08 -29.12 4.26
N VAL A 50 7.28 -28.42 5.39
CA VAL A 50 6.84 -27.01 5.57
C VAL A 50 7.49 -26.11 4.51
N ASP A 51 8.78 -26.27 4.27
CA ASP A 51 9.49 -25.47 3.27
C ASP A 51 9.05 -25.79 1.83
N GLU A 52 8.80 -27.06 1.51
CA GLU A 52 8.25 -27.47 0.21
C GLU A 52 6.87 -26.91 -0.02
N GLN A 53 5.99 -27.00 0.98
CA GLN A 53 4.63 -26.48 0.88
C GLN A 53 4.65 -24.96 0.68
N ARG A 54 5.50 -24.21 1.41
CA ARG A 54 5.69 -22.78 1.18
C ARG A 54 6.18 -22.48 -0.23
N ARG A 55 7.16 -23.22 -0.74
CA ARG A 55 7.65 -23.05 -2.13
C ARG A 55 6.53 -23.29 -3.15
N TYR A 56 5.70 -24.31 -2.94
CA TYR A 56 4.56 -24.60 -3.79
C TYR A 56 3.51 -23.48 -3.72
N GLU A 57 3.17 -23.03 -2.52
CA GLU A 57 2.28 -21.89 -2.27
C GLU A 57 2.79 -20.56 -2.81
N TYR A 58 4.10 -20.39 -3.05
CA TYR A 58 4.64 -19.23 -3.78
C TYR A 58 4.63 -19.42 -5.30
N ARG A 59 4.83 -20.65 -5.79
CA ARG A 59 4.82 -20.98 -7.22
C ARG A 59 3.41 -20.94 -7.82
N VAL A 60 2.41 -21.44 -7.09
CA VAL A 60 1.00 -21.45 -7.52
C VAL A 60 0.41 -20.06 -7.74
N PRO A 61 0.54 -19.06 -6.85
CA PRO A 61 -0.01 -17.72 -7.07
C PRO A 61 0.66 -17.04 -8.26
N ALA A 62 1.97 -17.23 -8.45
CA ALA A 62 2.66 -16.72 -9.64
C ALA A 62 2.13 -17.34 -10.95
N HIS A 63 1.69 -18.60 -10.94
CA HIS A 63 1.08 -19.24 -12.12
C HIS A 63 -0.41 -18.92 -12.30
N LEU A 64 -1.19 -18.83 -11.21
CA LEU A 64 -2.62 -18.59 -11.29
C LEU A 64 -2.94 -17.13 -11.66
N ASP A 65 -2.16 -16.18 -11.13
CA ASP A 65 -2.27 -14.76 -11.50
C ASP A 65 -1.79 -14.47 -12.94
N ALA A 66 -1.05 -15.39 -13.56
CA ALA A 66 -0.61 -15.29 -14.94
C ALA A 66 -1.71 -15.64 -15.96
N TYR A 67 -2.76 -16.37 -15.55
CA TYR A 67 -3.90 -16.67 -16.39
C TYR A 67 -5.07 -15.77 -16.02
N LYS A 68 -5.25 -14.68 -16.77
CA LYS A 68 -6.54 -14.01 -16.79
C LYS A 68 -7.50 -14.87 -17.62
N ASP A 69 -8.62 -15.27 -17.02
CA ASP A 69 -9.79 -15.83 -17.71
C ASP A 69 -10.39 -14.78 -18.66
N GLY A 70 -9.76 -14.59 -19.82
CA GLY A 70 -10.33 -13.85 -20.94
C GLY A 70 -10.77 -14.84 -21.99
N GLU A 71 -12.07 -14.90 -22.30
CA GLU A 71 -12.67 -15.76 -23.34
C GLU A 71 -12.26 -15.34 -24.77
N SER A 72 -10.97 -15.26 -25.08
CA SER A 72 -10.49 -14.97 -26.41
C SER A 72 -9.20 -15.73 -26.68
N GLU A 73 -9.13 -16.39 -27.85
CA GLU A 73 -8.01 -17.23 -28.30
C GLU A 73 -6.66 -16.46 -28.45
N ALA A 74 -6.63 -15.16 -28.16
CA ALA A 74 -5.44 -14.31 -28.13
C ALA A 74 -4.93 -14.03 -26.69
N ALA A 75 -5.18 -14.93 -25.73
CA ALA A 75 -4.83 -14.75 -24.32
C ALA A 75 -3.33 -14.90 -23.99
N ASP A 76 -2.50 -15.27 -24.98
CA ASP A 76 -1.06 -15.57 -24.77
C ASP A 76 -0.22 -14.34 -24.35
N ASP A 77 -0.72 -13.12 -24.52
CA ASP A 77 0.06 -11.88 -24.30
C ASP A 77 -0.33 -11.09 -23.03
N ARG A 78 -1.17 -11.65 -22.15
CA ARG A 78 -1.64 -10.95 -20.93
C ARG A 78 -0.83 -11.25 -19.68
N ASN A 79 0.48 -11.46 -19.81
CA ASN A 79 1.34 -11.51 -18.63
C ASN A 79 1.57 -10.08 -18.11
N LYS A 80 1.01 -9.76 -16.94
CA LYS A 80 1.18 -8.44 -16.29
C LYS A 80 2.65 -8.04 -16.12
N TYR A 81 3.56 -9.00 -15.99
CA TYR A 81 4.99 -8.73 -15.84
C TYR A 81 5.71 -8.43 -17.17
N LEU A 82 5.07 -8.71 -18.31
CA LEU A 82 5.63 -8.48 -19.65
C LEU A 82 4.85 -7.43 -20.46
N ALA A 83 3.74 -6.90 -19.92
CA ALA A 83 2.99 -5.82 -20.54
C ALA A 83 3.86 -4.55 -20.60
N ASP A 84 4.09 -4.04 -21.81
CA ASP A 84 4.75 -2.75 -22.05
C ASP A 84 3.72 -1.72 -22.52
N ASP A 85 3.19 -0.97 -21.56
CA ASP A 85 2.24 0.12 -21.83
C ASP A 85 2.94 1.45 -22.14
N SER A 86 4.28 1.50 -22.20
CA SER A 86 5.04 2.75 -22.35
C SER A 86 4.79 3.48 -23.67
N VAL A 87 4.38 2.75 -24.71
CA VAL A 87 4.09 3.27 -26.05
C VAL A 87 2.59 3.23 -26.36
N ASN A 88 1.73 3.05 -25.37
CA ASN A 88 0.28 3.06 -25.60
C ASN A 88 -0.17 4.47 -26.04
N PRO A 89 -0.61 4.65 -27.30
CA PRO A 89 -0.98 5.97 -27.82
C PRO A 89 -2.17 6.56 -27.07
N GLU A 90 -3.14 5.75 -26.64
CA GLU A 90 -4.30 6.22 -25.88
C GLU A 90 -3.87 6.82 -24.54
N ALA A 91 -3.00 6.10 -23.81
CA ALA A 91 -2.47 6.59 -22.54
C ALA A 91 -1.70 7.91 -22.71
N LEU A 92 -0.88 8.02 -23.76
CA LEU A 92 -0.13 9.24 -24.06
C LEU A 92 -1.05 10.43 -24.38
N TYR A 93 -2.13 10.22 -25.13
CA TYR A 93 -3.09 11.30 -25.40
C TYR A 93 -3.81 11.75 -24.14
N ILE A 94 -4.25 10.81 -23.30
CA ILE A 94 -4.90 11.12 -22.01
C ILE A 94 -3.95 11.93 -21.12
N THR A 95 -2.71 11.49 -20.94
CA THR A 95 -1.74 12.23 -20.12
C THR A 95 -1.48 13.64 -20.66
N ASN A 96 -1.37 13.79 -21.98
CA ASN A 96 -1.16 15.09 -22.61
C ASN A 96 -2.37 16.01 -22.42
N GLU A 97 -3.59 15.49 -22.54
CA GLU A 97 -4.83 16.24 -22.29
C GLU A 97 -4.91 16.67 -20.83
N GLU A 98 -4.67 15.75 -19.89
CA GLU A 98 -4.62 16.06 -18.44
C GLU A 98 -3.57 17.12 -18.11
N GLU A 99 -2.39 17.04 -18.70
CA GLU A 99 -1.32 18.04 -18.54
C GLU A 99 -1.72 19.41 -19.09
N GLN A 100 -2.37 19.47 -20.25
CA GLN A 100 -2.87 20.71 -20.84
C GLN A 100 -3.97 21.35 -19.98
N GLU A 101 -4.93 20.55 -19.51
CA GLU A 101 -5.97 21.01 -18.60
C GLU A 101 -5.38 21.52 -17.29
N HIS A 102 -4.37 20.81 -16.74
CA HIS A 102 -3.67 21.22 -15.55
C HIS A 102 -2.94 22.56 -15.74
N GLN A 103 -2.22 22.73 -16.84
CA GLN A 103 -1.55 23.99 -17.18
C GLN A 103 -2.56 25.14 -17.31
N ALA A 104 -3.66 24.93 -18.03
CA ALA A 104 -4.71 25.93 -18.15
C ALA A 104 -5.36 26.30 -16.80
N TYR A 105 -5.47 25.33 -15.88
CA TYR A 105 -5.93 25.59 -14.52
C TYR A 105 -4.93 26.44 -13.71
N LEU A 106 -3.64 26.15 -13.84
CA LEU A 106 -2.58 26.96 -13.21
C LEU A 106 -2.56 28.38 -13.75
N ASP A 107 -2.73 28.59 -15.05
CA ASP A 107 -2.79 29.92 -15.66
C ASP A 107 -3.99 30.74 -15.16
N LYS A 108 -5.15 30.09 -14.97
CA LYS A 108 -6.31 30.73 -14.33
C LYS A 108 -6.01 31.11 -12.87
N LEU A 109 -5.30 30.24 -12.15
CA LEU A 109 -4.91 30.49 -10.77
C LEU A 109 -3.91 31.63 -10.65
N THR A 110 -2.92 31.71 -11.53
CA THR A 110 -1.93 32.81 -11.53
C THR A 110 -2.63 34.14 -11.80
N ALA A 111 -3.51 34.20 -12.80
CA ALA A 111 -4.32 35.39 -13.09
C ALA A 111 -5.21 35.81 -11.89
N ALA A 112 -5.85 34.83 -11.23
CA ALA A 112 -6.66 35.10 -10.04
C ALA A 112 -5.82 35.63 -8.87
N MET A 113 -4.60 35.11 -8.72
CA MET A 113 -3.66 35.54 -7.69
C MET A 113 -3.11 36.95 -7.96
N GLU A 114 -2.93 37.37 -9.19
CA GLU A 114 -2.48 38.74 -9.51
C GLU A 114 -3.43 39.82 -8.97
N CYS A 115 -4.74 39.55 -8.94
CA CYS A 115 -5.75 40.46 -8.41
C CYS A 115 -5.86 40.52 -6.88
N LEU A 116 -5.09 39.68 -6.17
CA LEU A 116 -5.03 39.69 -4.71
C LEU A 116 -4.03 40.74 -4.20
N LEU A 117 -4.38 41.43 -3.12
CA LEU A 117 -3.46 42.34 -2.44
C LEU A 117 -2.29 41.55 -1.80
N PRO A 118 -1.11 42.17 -1.60
CA PRO A 118 0.05 41.48 -1.02
C PRO A 118 -0.25 40.88 0.36
N GLN A 119 -0.99 41.60 1.22
CA GLN A 119 -1.44 41.09 2.53
C GLN A 119 -2.37 39.86 2.41
N GLN A 120 -3.18 39.79 1.35
CA GLN A 120 -4.05 38.65 1.08
C GLN A 120 -3.25 37.44 0.59
N LYS A 121 -2.20 37.67 -0.20
CA LYS A 121 -1.28 36.62 -0.67
C LYS A 121 -0.50 36.01 0.49
N GLU A 122 0.02 36.83 1.39
CA GLU A 122 0.73 36.35 2.59
C GLU A 122 -0.16 35.48 3.47
N LEU A 123 -1.39 35.93 3.73
CA LEU A 123 -2.36 35.15 4.49
C LEU A 123 -2.72 33.84 3.77
N PHE A 124 -2.87 33.85 2.44
CA PHE A 124 -3.06 32.64 1.66
C PHE A 124 -1.87 31.67 1.77
N LYS A 125 -0.63 32.18 1.72
CA LYS A 125 0.57 31.36 1.88
C LYS A 125 0.64 30.70 3.26
N LYS A 126 0.43 31.47 4.34
CA LYS A 126 0.43 30.93 5.72
C LYS A 126 -0.59 29.82 5.93
N VAL A 127 -1.76 29.92 5.29
CA VAL A 127 -2.85 28.95 5.45
C VAL A 127 -2.66 27.72 4.56
N TYR A 128 -2.36 27.89 3.28
CA TYR A 128 -2.37 26.79 2.30
C TYR A 128 -1.00 26.16 2.06
N LEU A 129 0.10 26.93 2.15
CA LEU A 129 1.46 26.40 2.00
C LEU A 129 2.03 25.97 3.36
N ASP A 130 1.97 26.84 4.36
CA ASP A 130 2.55 26.56 5.69
C ASP A 130 1.62 25.74 6.59
N LYS A 131 0.36 25.52 6.17
CA LYS A 131 -0.68 24.74 6.89
C LYS A 131 -0.87 25.17 8.36
N ARG A 132 -0.66 26.45 8.66
CA ARG A 132 -0.85 26.99 10.02
C ARG A 132 -2.33 27.11 10.37
N THR A 133 -2.63 27.03 11.66
CA THR A 133 -4.02 27.18 12.12
C THR A 133 -4.45 28.66 12.11
N ASN A 134 -5.74 28.91 11.92
CA ASN A 134 -6.28 30.28 11.93
C ASN A 134 -6.09 30.96 13.29
N THR A 135 -6.05 30.19 14.39
CA THR A 135 -5.80 30.69 15.74
C THR A 135 -4.36 31.17 15.92
N ASP A 136 -3.39 30.46 15.35
CA ASP A 136 -1.98 30.86 15.42
C ASP A 136 -1.72 32.14 14.62
N ILE A 137 -2.29 32.23 13.42
CA ILE A 137 -2.18 33.43 12.58
C ILE A 137 -2.89 34.63 13.26
N ALA A 138 -3.99 34.38 13.97
CA ALA A 138 -4.71 35.40 14.74
C ALA A 138 -3.84 35.95 15.88
N ALA A 139 -3.18 35.06 16.62
CA ALA A 139 -2.26 35.44 17.69
C ALA A 139 -1.06 36.23 17.16
N GLU A 140 -0.48 35.84 16.02
CA GLU A 140 0.64 36.55 15.38
C GLU A 140 0.25 37.96 14.90
N GLU A 141 -0.91 38.11 14.25
CA GLU A 141 -1.36 39.39 13.70
C GLU A 141 -2.06 40.29 14.74
N GLY A 142 -2.32 39.77 15.96
CA GLY A 142 -3.05 40.50 17.01
C GLY A 142 -4.54 40.70 16.67
N VAL A 143 -5.11 39.80 15.87
CA VAL A 143 -6.48 39.90 15.32
C VAL A 143 -7.33 38.74 15.84
N THR A 144 -8.65 38.91 15.92
CA THR A 144 -9.55 37.82 16.31
C THR A 144 -9.62 36.73 15.22
N GLU A 145 -9.78 35.47 15.63
CA GLU A 145 -9.92 34.34 14.70
C GLU A 145 -11.06 34.57 13.68
N ALA A 146 -12.17 35.17 14.12
CA ALA A 146 -13.31 35.50 13.28
C ALA A 146 -12.95 36.50 12.16
N ALA A 147 -12.05 37.44 12.42
CA ALA A 147 -11.60 38.39 11.41
C ALA A 147 -10.71 37.73 10.35
N ILE A 148 -9.84 36.78 10.71
CA ILE A 148 -9.09 35.96 9.74
C ILE A 148 -10.04 35.14 8.88
N ARG A 149 -11.04 34.50 9.49
CA ARG A 149 -12.06 33.73 8.76
C ARG A 149 -12.81 34.60 7.75
N ASN A 150 -13.16 35.84 8.12
CA ASN A 150 -13.80 36.78 7.21
C ASN A 150 -12.87 37.26 6.08
N ARG A 151 -11.57 37.46 6.36
CA ARG A 151 -10.57 37.78 5.32
C ARG A 151 -10.41 36.63 4.32
N LEU A 152 -10.36 35.39 4.80
CA LEU A 152 -10.31 34.19 3.97
C LEU A 152 -11.55 34.06 3.07
N LYS A 153 -12.75 34.29 3.62
CA LYS A 153 -13.99 34.30 2.82
C LYS A 153 -13.91 35.30 1.66
N LYS A 154 -13.44 36.53 1.91
CA LYS A 154 -13.26 37.53 0.85
C LYS A 154 -12.22 37.13 -0.19
N ILE A 155 -11.15 36.42 0.20
CA ILE A 155 -10.16 35.88 -0.74
C ILE A 155 -10.82 34.83 -1.64
N GLN A 156 -11.55 33.88 -1.04
CA GLN A 156 -12.26 32.84 -1.78
C GLN A 156 -13.31 33.42 -2.73
N GLU A 157 -14.08 34.43 -2.31
CA GLU A 157 -15.05 35.14 -3.16
C GLU A 157 -14.38 35.81 -4.36
N LYS A 158 -13.18 36.39 -4.19
CA LYS A 158 -12.41 36.98 -5.29
C LYS A 158 -11.91 35.91 -6.25
N LEU A 159 -11.31 34.83 -5.73
CA LEU A 159 -10.81 33.73 -6.55
C LEU A 159 -11.95 33.07 -7.33
N LYS A 160 -13.13 32.90 -6.73
CA LYS A 160 -14.29 32.28 -7.38
C LYS A 160 -14.68 32.97 -8.68
N LYS A 161 -14.50 34.29 -8.82
CA LYS A 161 -14.82 35.05 -10.04
C LYS A 161 -13.92 34.74 -11.24
N TYR A 162 -12.80 34.04 -11.03
CA TYR A 162 -11.87 33.65 -12.09
C TYR A 162 -12.06 32.20 -12.53
N PHE A 163 -12.72 31.39 -11.70
CA PHE A 163 -12.98 29.97 -11.98
C PHE A 163 -14.44 29.69 -12.37
N PHE A 164 -15.37 30.61 -12.10
CA PHE A 164 -16.77 30.62 -12.56
C PHE A 164 -17.02 31.84 -13.44
#